data_AF-R4YZ95-F1
#
_entry.id   AF-R4YZ95-F1
#
_cell.length_a   1.000
_cell.length_b   1.000
_cell.length_c   1.000
_cell.angle_alpha   90.00
_cell.angle_beta   90.00
_cell.angle_gamma   90.00
#
_symmetry.space_group_name_H-M   'P 1'
#
loop_
_entity.id
_entity.type
_entity.pdbx_description
1 polymer ?
#
loop_
_entity_poly.entity_id
_entity_poly.type
_entity_poly.pdbx_seq_one_letter_code
_entity_poly.pdbx_strand_id
1 'polypeptide(L)'
;MIKSSCENCGDFRATPSAVTSWIDEDGAPLWAVLNCPSCNRVIVRPGNDALTSVLDALGAPQRVLAAPVESLDVDAADARPFVPSDLNTFRDLLNSDEAFIRELGR
;
A
#
# COMPACT_ATOMS: atom_id res chain seq x y z
N MET A 1 -0.88 -5.44 23.43
CA MET A 1 -1.99 -6.04 22.65
C MET A 1 -2.84 -4.92 22.08
N ILE A 2 -3.14 -4.96 20.78
CA ILE A 2 -3.88 -3.93 20.05
C ILE A 2 -5.29 -4.45 19.79
N LYS A 3 -6.33 -3.66 20.12
CA LYS A 3 -7.71 -3.99 19.77
C LYS A 3 -8.01 -3.47 18.36
N SER A 4 -8.60 -4.30 17.52
CA SER A 4 -9.09 -3.90 16.19
C SER A 4 -10.42 -4.59 15.90
N SER A 5 -11.04 -4.23 14.79
CA SER A 5 -12.33 -4.76 14.34
C SER A 5 -12.29 -5.13 12.87
N CYS A 6 -12.93 -6.24 12.53
CA CYS A 6 -13.20 -6.68 11.17
C CYS A 6 -14.70 -6.54 10.91
N GLU A 7 -15.08 -5.98 9.77
CA GLU A 7 -16.50 -5.81 9.40
C GLU A 7 -17.27 -7.14 9.36
N ASN A 8 -16.59 -8.25 9.05
CA ASN A 8 -17.22 -9.57 8.93
C ASN A 8 -17.19 -10.38 10.22
N CYS A 9 -16.14 -10.25 11.03
CA CYS A 9 -15.90 -11.12 12.20
C CYS A 9 -16.06 -10.41 13.55
N GLY A 10 -16.22 -9.08 13.54
CA GLY A 10 -16.29 -8.26 14.75
C GLY A 10 -14.92 -7.94 15.35
N ASP A 11 -14.91 -7.69 16.65
CA ASP A 11 -13.73 -7.26 17.40
C ASP A 11 -12.74 -8.41 17.62
N PHE A 12 -11.45 -8.10 17.53
CA PHE A 12 -10.37 -9.03 17.85
C PHE A 12 -9.15 -8.30 18.43
N ARG A 13 -8.19 -9.08 18.91
CA ARG A 13 -6.92 -8.57 19.43
C ARG A 13 -5.76 -9.05 18.57
N ALA A 14 -4.83 -8.15 18.28
CA ALA A 14 -3.60 -8.43 17.55
C ALA A 14 -2.38 -8.14 18.43
N THR A 15 -1.30 -8.87 18.19
CA THR A 15 0.02 -8.49 18.69
C THR A 15 0.56 -7.31 17.86
N PRO A 16 1.42 -6.44 18.43
CA PRO A 16 2.07 -5.38 17.66
C PRO A 16 2.81 -5.91 16.42
N SER A 17 3.45 -7.08 16.54
CA SER A 17 4.13 -7.75 15.43
C SER A 17 3.22 -8.14 14.25
N ALA A 18 1.91 -8.21 14.45
CA ALA A 18 0.95 -8.51 13.39
C ALA A 18 0.42 -7.25 12.68
N VAL A 19 0.83 -6.05 13.14
CA VAL A 19 0.47 -4.77 12.54
C VAL A 19 1.69 -4.22 11.81
N THR A 20 1.53 -3.87 10.55
CA THR A 20 2.55 -3.15 9.79
C THR A 20 2.19 -1.67 9.75
N SER A 21 3.07 -0.82 10.27
CA SER A 21 2.97 0.63 10.15
C SER A 21 3.61 1.09 8.85
N TRP A 22 2.86 1.77 7.99
CA TRP A 22 3.35 2.36 6.76
C TRP A 22 3.56 3.85 6.97
N ILE A 23 4.75 4.32 6.60
CA ILE A 23 5.14 5.73 6.58
C ILE A 23 5.66 6.10 5.20
N ASP A 24 5.71 7.39 4.87
CA ASP A 24 6.44 7.87 3.70
C ASP A 24 7.94 8.01 3.99
N GLU A 25 8.70 8.51 3.01
CA GLU A 25 10.15 8.72 3.10
C GLU A 25 10.56 9.75 4.17
N ASP A 26 9.68 10.71 4.47
CA ASP A 26 9.89 11.73 5.50
C ASP A 26 9.45 11.24 6.90
N GLY A 27 8.92 10.03 6.99
CA GLY A 27 8.42 9.42 8.22
C GLY A 27 6.98 9.80 8.57
N ALA A 28 6.26 10.50 7.69
CA ALA A 28 4.87 10.85 7.91
C ALA A 28 3.97 9.60 7.89
N PRO A 29 2.95 9.55 8.75
CA PRO A 29 2.10 8.38 8.90
C PRO A 29 1.15 8.21 7.70
N LEU A 30 1.15 7.01 7.11
CA LEU A 30 0.23 6.67 6.02
C LEU A 30 -0.90 5.75 6.49
N TRP A 31 -0.57 4.51 6.85
CA TRP A 31 -1.56 3.49 7.23
C TRP A 31 -1.03 2.51 8.27
N ALA A 32 -1.92 1.96 9.09
CA ALA A 32 -1.66 0.73 9.83
C ALA A 32 -2.43 -0.43 9.18
N VAL A 33 -1.70 -1.48 8.82
CA VAL A 33 -2.23 -2.63 8.08
C VAL A 33 -2.10 -3.89 8.92
N LEU A 34 -3.16 -4.69 9.01
CA LEU A 34 -3.16 -5.98 9.68
C LEU A 34 -4.19 -6.94 9.06
N ASN A 35 -3.98 -8.23 9.24
CA ASN A 35 -4.94 -9.24 8.79
C ASN A 35 -5.87 -9.66 9.93
N CYS A 36 -7.15 -9.85 9.62
CA CYS A 36 -8.09 -10.47 10.57
C CYS A 36 -7.68 -11.93 10.81
N PRO A 37 -7.47 -12.38 12.05
CA PRO A 37 -7.05 -13.76 12.32
C PRO A 37 -8.10 -14.81 11.94
N SER A 38 -9.38 -14.43 11.87
CA SER A 38 -10.48 -15.36 11.60
C SER A 38 -10.76 -15.56 10.10
N CYS A 39 -10.66 -14.51 9.29
CA CYS A 39 -11.00 -14.56 7.85
C CYS A 39 -9.88 -14.09 6.92
N ASN A 40 -8.71 -13.74 7.47
CA ASN A 40 -7.53 -13.26 6.76
C ASN A 40 -7.75 -12.04 5.84
N ARG A 41 -8.87 -11.32 6.00
CA ARG A 41 -9.08 -10.04 5.28
C ARG A 41 -8.08 -9.00 5.78
N VAL A 42 -7.54 -8.25 4.82
CA VAL A 42 -6.71 -7.08 5.09
C VAL A 42 -7.57 -5.98 5.67
N ILE A 43 -7.13 -5.44 6.80
CA ILE A 43 -7.74 -4.29 7.46
C ILE A 43 -6.74 -3.16 7.35
N VAL A 44 -7.21 -2.04 6.79
CA VAL A 44 -6.43 -0.81 6.67
C VAL A 44 -7.04 0.23 7.59
N ARG A 45 -6.19 0.87 8.39
CA ARG A 45 -6.55 2.01 9.22
C ARG A 45 -5.69 3.21 8.82
N PRO A 46 -6.26 4.42 8.73
CA PRO A 46 -5.45 5.61 8.48
C PRO A 46 -4.42 5.78 9.59
N GLY A 47 -3.19 6.07 9.20
CA GLY A 47 -2.13 6.44 10.13
C GLY A 47 -2.38 7.82 10.72
N ASN A 48 -1.85 8.04 11.92
CA ASN A 48 -1.63 9.37 12.47
C ASN A 48 -0.41 9.29 13.42
N ASP A 49 0.13 10.45 13.80
CA ASP A 49 1.38 10.50 14.56
C ASP A 49 1.31 9.72 15.87
N ALA A 50 0.18 9.82 16.57
CA ALA A 50 -0.03 9.12 17.84
C ALA A 50 -0.07 7.59 17.65
N LEU A 51 -0.78 7.11 16.63
CA LEU A 51 -0.88 5.69 16.31
C LEU A 51 0.48 5.15 15.88
N THR A 52 1.17 5.84 14.98
CA THR A 52 2.50 5.44 14.51
C THR A 52 3.51 5.42 15.64
N SER A 53 3.54 6.44 16.51
CA SER A 53 4.42 6.48 17.69
C SER A 53 4.14 5.33 18.66
N VAL A 54 2.87 5.00 18.89
CA VAL A 54 2.50 3.86 19.75
C VAL A 54 2.90 2.53 19.11
N LEU A 55 2.70 2.36 17.81
CA LEU A 55 3.09 1.16 17.09
C LEU A 55 4.60 0.95 17.09
N ASP A 56 5.37 2.02 16.86
CA ASP A 56 6.83 2.02 16.93
C ASP A 56 7.33 1.66 18.35
N ALA A 57 6.80 2.32 19.39
CA ALA A 57 7.12 2.01 20.77
C ALA A 57 6.77 0.56 21.18
N LEU A 58 5.78 -0.04 20.53
CA LEU A 58 5.37 -1.44 20.72
C LEU A 58 6.16 -2.43 19.85
N GLY A 59 7.11 -1.97 19.04
CA GLY A 59 7.94 -2.79 18.16
C GLY A 59 7.17 -3.39 16.99
N ALA A 60 6.12 -2.71 16.51
CA ALA A 60 5.44 -3.10 15.28
C ALA A 60 6.37 -2.87 14.08
N PRO A 61 6.42 -3.79 13.10
CA PRO A 61 7.22 -3.59 11.90
C PRO A 61 6.79 -2.33 11.15
N GLN A 62 7.76 -1.50 10.78
CA GLN A 62 7.55 -0.30 9.98
C GLN A 62 8.01 -0.54 8.53
N ARG A 63 7.25 -0.01 7.57
CA ARG A 63 7.61 -0.01 6.16
C ARG A 63 7.53 1.40 5.61
N VAL A 64 8.56 1.77 4.85
CA VAL A 64 8.61 3.02 4.11
C VAL A 64 8.00 2.77 2.73
N LEU A 65 6.98 3.55 2.38
CA LEU A 65 6.51 3.64 1.01
C LEU A 65 7.40 4.67 0.31
N ALA A 66 8.28 4.20 -0.56
CA ALA A 66 9.09 5.08 -1.39
C ALA A 66 8.18 5.95 -2.26
N ALA A 67 8.59 7.19 -2.48
CA ALA A 67 7.95 8.04 -3.46
C ALA A 67 8.03 7.34 -4.83
N PRO A 68 6.98 7.43 -5.67
CA PRO A 68 7.10 6.96 -7.03
C PRO A 68 8.32 7.64 -7.68
N VAL A 69 9.21 6.82 -8.25
CA VAL A 69 10.36 7.31 -9.02
C VAL A 69 9.82 8.31 -10.04
N GLU A 70 10.32 9.55 -9.96
CA GLU A 70 9.97 10.73 -10.76
C GLU A 70 8.72 10.55 -11.63
N SER A 71 7.65 11.27 -11.29
CA SER A 71 6.56 11.48 -12.25
C SER A 71 7.18 11.90 -13.57
N LEU A 72 7.07 11.04 -14.59
CA LEU A 72 7.41 11.42 -15.95
C LEU A 72 6.58 12.66 -16.26
N ASP A 73 7.22 13.81 -16.27
CA ASP A 73 6.66 15.05 -16.78
C ASP A 73 6.43 14.84 -18.26
N VAL A 74 5.30 14.21 -18.60
CA VAL A 74 4.82 14.15 -19.97
C VAL A 74 4.43 15.58 -20.30
N ASP A 75 5.20 16.22 -21.18
CA ASP A 75 4.87 17.56 -21.69
C ASP A 75 3.38 17.60 -22.02
N ALA A 76 2.67 18.60 -21.49
CA ALA A 76 1.20 18.69 -21.66
C ALA A 76 0.78 18.76 -23.14
N ALA A 77 1.71 19.12 -24.03
CA ALA A 77 1.55 19.08 -25.47
C ALA A 77 1.48 17.65 -26.05
N ASP A 78 2.16 16.70 -25.41
CA ASP A 78 2.19 15.27 -25.79
C ASP A 78 1.23 14.41 -24.95
N ALA A 79 0.70 14.96 -23.86
CA ALA A 79 -0.27 14.29 -23.00
C ALA A 79 -1.64 14.19 -23.69
N ARG A 80 -1.95 13.03 -24.28
CA ARG A 80 -3.34 12.68 -24.62
C ARG A 80 -4.10 12.17 -23.39
N PRO A 81 -5.41 12.42 -23.27
CA PRO A 81 -6.21 11.85 -22.19
C PRO A 81 -6.13 10.33 -22.17
N PHE A 82 -6.06 9.77 -20.97
CA PHE A 82 -6.20 8.33 -20.76
C PHE A 82 -7.61 7.90 -21.15
N VAL A 83 -7.72 6.97 -22.09
CA VAL A 83 -8.99 6.43 -22.58
C VAL A 83 -9.13 4.95 -22.22
N PRO A 84 -10.34 4.39 -22.14
CA PRO A 84 -10.54 3.00 -21.76
C PRO A 84 -9.78 1.97 -22.61
N SER A 85 -9.48 2.28 -23.88
CA SER A 85 -8.67 1.41 -24.74
C SER A 85 -7.23 1.27 -24.26
N ASP A 86 -6.70 2.24 -23.50
CA ASP A 86 -5.34 2.20 -22.97
C ASP A 86 -5.18 1.06 -21.95
N LEU A 87 -6.24 0.69 -21.24
CA LEU A 87 -6.26 -0.49 -20.37
C LEU A 87 -6.16 -1.80 -21.15
N ASN A 88 -6.77 -1.86 -22.34
CA ASN A 88 -6.65 -3.04 -23.20
C ASN A 88 -5.24 -3.12 -23.79
N THR A 89 -4.68 -2.01 -24.26
CA THR A 89 -3.29 -1.95 -24.74
C THR A 89 -2.30 -2.37 -23.67
N PHE A 90 -2.46 -1.87 -22.44
CA PHE A 90 -1.62 -2.26 -21.31
C PHE A 90 -1.77 -3.75 -20.97
N ARG A 91 -3.01 -4.26 -20.96
CA ARG A 91 -3.26 -5.70 -20.76
C ARG A 91 -2.60 -6.54 -21.85
N ASP A 92 -2.65 -6.10 -23.10
CA ASP A 92 -2.07 -6.84 -24.21
C ASP A 92 -0.53 -6.84 -24.09
N LEU A 93 0.10 -5.72 -23.74
CA LEU A 93 1.53 -5.62 -23.42
C LEU A 93 1.95 -6.57 -22.29
N LEU A 94 1.17 -6.64 -21.21
CA LEU A 94 1.40 -7.57 -20.09
C LEU A 94 1.34 -9.05 -20.51
N ASN A 95 0.64 -9.38 -21.59
CA ASN A 95 0.48 -10.76 -22.05
C ASN A 95 1.42 -11.13 -23.20
N SER A 96 1.93 -10.16 -23.96
CA SER A 96 2.70 -10.42 -25.18
C SER A 96 4.17 -10.04 -25.12
N ASP A 97 4.59 -9.23 -24.15
CA ASP A 97 5.94 -8.67 -24.10
C ASP A 97 6.67 -9.03 -22.79
N GLU A 98 7.50 -10.07 -22.85
CA GLU A 98 8.33 -10.50 -21.71
C GLU A 98 9.36 -9.45 -21.28
N ALA A 99 9.84 -8.60 -22.20
CA ALA A 99 10.79 -7.55 -21.86
C ALA A 99 10.11 -6.45 -21.05
N PHE A 100 8.89 -6.06 -21.43
CA PHE A 100 8.05 -5.14 -20.68
C PHE A 100 7.73 -5.65 -19.26
N ILE A 101 7.36 -6.93 -19.13
CA ILE A 101 7.11 -7.55 -17.82
C ILE A 101 8.38 -7.53 -16.93
N ARG A 102 9.54 -7.79 -17.53
CA ARG A 102 10.82 -7.77 -16.80
C ARG A 102 11.19 -6.37 -16.32
N GLU A 103 10.82 -5.33 -17.06
CA GLU A 103 11.00 -3.94 -16.63
C GLU A 103 10.06 -3.55 -15.47
N LEU A 104 8.81 -4.05 -15.46
CA LEU A 104 7.87 -3.81 -14.36
C LEU A 104 8.26 -4.49 -13.03
N GLY A 105 9.08 -5.53 -13.08
CA GLY A 105 9.54 -6.29 -11.90
C GLY A 105 10.85 -5.76 -11.28
N ARG A 106 11.41 -4.68 -11.81
CA ARG A 106 12.58 -3.97 -11.25
C ARG A 106 12.15 -2.76 -10.45
#